data_AF-A0A9P9HV55-F1
#
_entry.id   AF-A0A9P9HV55-F1
#
_cell.length_a   1.000
_cell.length_b   1.000
_cell.length_c   1.000
_cell.angle_alpha   90.00
_cell.angle_beta   90.00
_cell.angle_gamma   90.00
#
_symmetry.space_group_name_H-M   'P 1'
#
loop_
_entity.id
_entity.type
_entity.pdbx_description
1 polymer ?
#
loop_
_entity_poly.entity_id
_entity_poly.type
_entity_poly.pdbx_seq_one_letter_code
_entity_poly.pdbx_strand_id
1 'polypeptide(L)'
;MADQAHDDPAGGSGEEIQPYRIRVSSKYLDITRQKLELTRLPHEPRSKDWWEPKPQVETLVDYWQEQYSWPDHEEELNATLPQFRTSFQTSTPPSPVRIHFIHARSPHANAVPLLLIPPFPLTNLSLGHLVRPLSDPEDAGSAQPFHLVIPALPGLGFSDPLPGNAPPISSTVQMLDALMKRLNYPLYIASNAGSASASPAGIDWRLAKHFSHHYSKSCLGFHFIAPPLSAPKLKDSASEWFKWTVARALTSGVLGYSKDDIAATVKQKASQAGKEKSVRNLGQAGHSNFEPNTPAYALCDSPTGLLLYVLKVLRTLGPKTELTHKDIITLTQLIWLPGPEAALRFWAQSASDFEPVETKKPTLKPKVAITVFTGDEDQNEQQRTLPRPTRTAYACPSWANPEYQVVHMNRASGSVGFLSWDRPEVIVDGVRGLANAILAKDKRIQASEQPGATLQNQLEVNGDRTAQADLSGTTVQDPNATPAGASPKPATKKPIEDENQHLVPPPVPAHGGSSQ
;
A
#
# COMPACT_ATOMS: atom_id res chain seq x y z
N MET A 1 13.71 -12.67 -61.07
CA MET A 1 12.37 -12.53 -60.47
C MET A 1 12.58 -12.43 -58.97
N ALA A 2 12.28 -11.25 -58.43
CA ALA A 2 12.51 -10.91 -57.04
C ALA A 2 11.45 -11.59 -56.17
N ASP A 3 11.89 -12.20 -55.07
CA ASP A 3 11.02 -12.62 -53.98
C ASP A 3 11.17 -11.58 -52.87
N GLN A 4 10.08 -10.85 -52.60
CA GLN A 4 10.06 -9.78 -51.61
C GLN A 4 9.96 -10.38 -50.22
N ALA A 5 11.00 -10.19 -49.42
CA ALA A 5 10.94 -10.34 -47.97
C ALA A 5 9.97 -9.28 -47.41
N HIS A 6 8.93 -9.73 -46.72
CA HIS A 6 8.14 -8.90 -45.82
C HIS A 6 8.92 -8.78 -44.51
N ASP A 7 9.58 -7.65 -44.31
CA ASP A 7 10.05 -7.20 -43.00
C ASP A 7 8.82 -6.80 -42.17
N ASP A 8 8.39 -7.68 -41.26
CA ASP A 8 7.56 -7.27 -40.13
C ASP A 8 8.46 -6.52 -39.13
N PRO A 9 8.16 -5.27 -38.75
CA PRO A 9 8.98 -4.53 -37.80
C PRO A 9 8.83 -5.16 -36.42
N ALA A 10 9.97 -5.51 -35.82
CA ALA A 10 10.09 -6.04 -34.47
C ALA A 10 9.21 -5.27 -33.46
N GLY A 11 8.21 -5.95 -32.90
CA GLY A 11 7.42 -5.46 -31.77
C GLY A 11 8.33 -5.25 -30.57
N GLY A 12 8.44 -4.01 -30.09
CA GLY A 12 9.16 -3.68 -28.88
C GLY A 12 8.67 -4.52 -27.72
N SER A 13 9.57 -5.19 -27.02
CA SER A 13 9.24 -5.99 -25.83
C SER A 13 8.51 -5.10 -24.83
N GLY A 14 7.27 -5.43 -24.46
CA GLY A 14 6.41 -4.61 -23.57
C GLY A 14 6.96 -4.35 -22.16
N GLU A 15 8.19 -4.79 -21.86
CA GLU A 15 8.91 -4.61 -20.60
C GLU A 15 9.66 -3.27 -20.47
N GLU A 16 9.65 -2.42 -21.49
CA GLU A 16 10.29 -1.11 -21.44
C GLU A 16 9.62 -0.19 -20.39
N ILE A 17 10.37 0.79 -19.88
CA ILE A 17 9.84 1.83 -18.99
C ILE A 17 9.31 2.97 -19.86
N GLN A 18 8.02 3.25 -19.73
CA GLN A 18 7.33 4.27 -20.52
C GLN A 18 6.87 5.42 -19.62
N PRO A 19 6.97 6.69 -20.05
CA PRO A 19 6.34 7.81 -19.37
C PRO A 19 4.84 7.59 -19.33
N TYR A 20 4.24 7.90 -18.19
CA TYR A 20 2.81 7.74 -17.97
C TYR A 20 2.19 9.09 -17.64
N ARG A 21 1.08 9.40 -18.31
CA ARG A 21 0.28 10.58 -18.02
C ARG A 21 -1.13 10.12 -17.69
N ILE A 22 -1.61 10.47 -16.49
CA ILE A 22 -2.97 10.15 -16.06
C ILE A 22 -3.93 10.86 -17.01
N ARG A 23 -4.91 10.11 -17.52
CA ARG A 23 -5.99 10.64 -18.34
C ARG A 23 -7.28 9.89 -18.05
N VAL A 24 -8.17 10.52 -17.30
CA VAL A 24 -9.47 9.97 -16.96
C VAL A 24 -10.51 10.51 -17.95
N SER A 25 -11.30 9.61 -18.53
CA SER A 25 -12.35 9.99 -19.48
C SER A 25 -13.46 10.79 -18.78
N SER A 26 -13.89 11.88 -19.43
CA SER A 26 -15.01 12.71 -18.94
C SER A 26 -16.28 11.89 -18.70
N LYS A 27 -16.51 10.83 -19.49
CA LYS A 27 -17.63 9.90 -19.31
C LYS A 27 -17.67 9.31 -17.90
N TYR A 28 -16.52 8.91 -17.33
CA TYR A 28 -16.47 8.36 -15.97
C TYR A 28 -16.71 9.45 -14.92
N LEU A 29 -16.21 10.65 -15.15
CA LEU A 29 -16.47 11.79 -14.26
C LEU A 29 -17.94 12.18 -14.24
N ASP A 30 -18.60 12.19 -15.40
CA ASP A 30 -20.03 12.48 -15.53
C ASP A 30 -20.88 11.38 -14.86
N ILE A 31 -20.54 10.11 -15.04
CA ILE A 31 -21.19 9.00 -14.31
C ILE A 31 -21.00 9.15 -12.80
N THR A 32 -19.82 9.56 -12.35
CA THR A 32 -19.55 9.80 -10.92
C THR A 32 -20.45 10.90 -10.38
N ARG A 33 -20.58 12.02 -11.10
CA ARG A 33 -21.48 13.13 -10.73
C ARG A 33 -22.93 12.66 -10.65
N GLN A 34 -23.43 11.90 -11.63
CA GLN A 34 -24.79 11.36 -11.61
C GLN A 34 -25.02 10.41 -10.42
N LYS A 35 -24.05 9.59 -10.05
CA LYS A 35 -24.15 8.69 -8.89
C LYS A 35 -24.16 9.46 -7.57
N LEU A 36 -23.43 10.58 -7.48
CA LEU A 36 -23.51 11.49 -6.33
C LEU A 36 -24.89 12.16 -6.25
N GLU A 37 -25.43 12.67 -7.37
CA GLU A 37 -26.77 13.27 -7.46
C GLU A 37 -27.90 12.33 -7.02
N LEU A 38 -27.80 11.05 -7.39
CA LEU A 38 -28.80 10.03 -7.08
C LEU A 38 -28.56 9.35 -5.71
N THR A 39 -27.58 9.82 -4.94
CA THR A 39 -27.24 9.22 -3.66
C THR A 39 -28.42 9.30 -2.69
N ARG A 40 -28.80 8.14 -2.15
CA ARG A 40 -29.77 8.05 -1.05
C ARG A 40 -29.04 7.74 0.25
N LEU A 41 -28.99 8.73 1.14
CA LEU A 41 -28.42 8.55 2.47
C LEU A 41 -29.40 7.86 3.43
N PRO A 42 -28.91 7.00 4.34
CA PRO A 42 -29.76 6.33 5.32
C PRO A 42 -30.36 7.30 6.34
N HIS A 43 -31.39 6.84 7.05
CA HIS A 43 -31.81 7.46 8.30
C HIS A 43 -30.96 6.88 9.43
N GLU A 44 -30.26 7.75 10.16
CA GLU A 44 -29.34 7.33 11.23
C GLU A 44 -29.92 7.71 12.60
N PRO A 45 -30.27 6.74 13.46
CA PRO A 45 -30.65 7.04 14.83
C PRO A 45 -29.41 7.43 15.64
N ARG A 46 -29.59 8.35 16.60
CA ARG A 46 -28.51 8.72 17.53
C ARG A 46 -28.00 7.52 18.30
N SER A 47 -26.69 7.37 18.43
CA SER A 47 -26.03 6.26 19.12
C SER A 47 -24.84 6.71 19.96
N LYS A 48 -24.66 6.01 21.08
CA LYS A 48 -23.46 6.14 21.92
C LYS A 48 -22.40 5.09 21.57
N ASP A 49 -22.76 4.09 20.77
CA ASP A 49 -21.94 2.90 20.52
C ASP A 49 -21.33 2.90 19.10
N TRP A 50 -22.09 3.33 18.09
CA TRP A 50 -21.65 3.37 16.69
C TRP A 50 -21.57 4.80 16.15
N TRP A 51 -20.71 4.99 15.15
CA TRP A 51 -20.51 6.26 14.47
C TRP A 51 -21.74 6.66 13.65
N GLU A 52 -22.08 7.96 13.69
CA GLU A 52 -23.07 8.64 12.87
C GLU A 52 -22.36 9.44 11.76
N PRO A 53 -22.10 8.84 10.58
CA PRO A 53 -21.34 9.47 9.52
C PRO A 53 -22.12 10.53 8.74
N LYS A 54 -23.46 10.50 8.75
CA LYS A 54 -24.29 11.27 7.81
C LYS A 54 -23.96 12.77 7.75
N PRO A 55 -23.84 13.53 8.86
CA PRO A 55 -23.54 14.97 8.77
C PRO A 55 -22.20 15.27 8.06
N GLN A 56 -21.21 14.41 8.24
CA GLN A 56 -19.91 14.54 7.58
C GLN A 56 -19.99 14.10 6.11
N VAL A 57 -20.74 13.05 5.82
CA VAL A 57 -20.88 12.54 4.45
C VAL A 57 -21.69 13.49 3.58
N GLU A 58 -22.76 14.11 4.10
CA GLU A 58 -23.55 15.11 3.38
C GLU A 58 -22.67 16.25 2.88
N THR A 59 -21.91 16.88 3.78
CA THR A 59 -20.99 17.98 3.43
C THR A 59 -19.90 17.58 2.44
N LEU A 60 -19.37 16.35 2.54
CA LEU A 60 -18.39 15.83 1.59
C LEU A 60 -18.99 15.51 0.21
N VAL A 61 -20.23 15.00 0.16
CA VAL A 61 -20.95 14.75 -1.09
C VAL A 61 -21.24 16.07 -1.80
N ASP A 62 -21.74 17.07 -1.08
CA ASP A 62 -21.98 18.42 -1.61
C ASP A 62 -20.68 19.02 -2.18
N TYR A 63 -19.59 18.96 -1.42
CA TYR A 63 -18.28 19.43 -1.87
C TYR A 63 -17.78 18.67 -3.12
N TRP A 64 -17.91 17.34 -3.14
CA TRP A 64 -17.46 16.52 -4.27
C TRP A 64 -18.27 16.82 -5.53
N GLN A 65 -19.58 17.03 -5.39
CA GLN A 65 -20.47 17.31 -6.51
C GLN A 65 -20.25 18.72 -7.09
N GLU A 66 -20.10 19.73 -6.22
CA GLU A 66 -20.19 21.14 -6.62
C GLU A 66 -18.83 21.83 -6.77
N GLN A 67 -17.81 21.40 -6.03
CA GLN A 67 -16.56 22.15 -5.88
C GLN A 67 -15.32 21.37 -6.31
N TYR A 68 -15.31 20.04 -6.17
CA TYR A 68 -14.14 19.24 -6.50
C TYR A 68 -13.99 19.02 -8.02
N SER A 69 -12.84 19.42 -8.57
CA SER A 69 -12.46 19.16 -9.97
C SER A 69 -11.38 18.08 -10.05
N TRP A 70 -11.73 16.89 -10.54
CA TRP A 70 -10.71 15.87 -10.88
C TRP A 70 -9.76 16.34 -11.99
N PRO A 71 -10.22 16.98 -13.09
CA PRO A 71 -9.32 17.47 -14.14
C PRO A 71 -8.19 18.37 -13.62
N ASP A 72 -8.49 19.27 -12.68
CA ASP A 72 -7.49 20.17 -12.09
C ASP A 72 -6.45 19.38 -11.28
N HIS A 73 -6.90 18.38 -10.51
CA HIS A 73 -6.00 17.54 -9.75
C HIS A 73 -5.20 16.57 -10.65
N GLU A 74 -5.79 16.07 -11.72
CA GLU A 74 -5.10 15.30 -12.76
C GLU A 74 -3.98 16.12 -13.39
N GLU A 75 -4.22 17.39 -13.70
CA GLU A 75 -3.20 18.31 -14.20
C GLU A 75 -2.10 18.55 -13.17
N GLU A 76 -2.45 18.81 -11.91
CA GLU A 76 -1.52 18.96 -10.79
C GLU A 76 -0.58 17.74 -10.66
N LEU A 77 -1.13 16.52 -10.64
CA LEU A 77 -0.36 15.29 -10.53
C LEU A 77 0.56 15.08 -11.75
N ASN A 78 0.06 15.32 -12.96
CA ASN A 78 0.83 15.17 -14.18
C ASN A 78 1.95 16.22 -14.32
N ALA A 79 1.77 17.41 -13.75
CA ALA A 79 2.75 18.49 -13.79
C ALA A 79 3.84 18.34 -12.71
N THR A 80 3.48 17.79 -11.54
CA THR A 80 4.37 17.76 -10.37
C THR A 80 5.09 16.44 -10.16
N LEU A 81 4.54 15.33 -10.66
CA LEU A 81 5.07 13.99 -10.41
C LEU A 81 5.63 13.34 -11.69
N PRO A 82 6.90 12.88 -11.68
CA PRO A 82 7.47 12.11 -12.78
C PRO A 82 6.95 10.67 -12.75
N GLN A 83 5.94 10.40 -13.57
CA GLN A 83 5.17 9.16 -13.56
C GLN A 83 5.55 8.25 -14.73
N PHE A 84 5.63 6.96 -14.46
CA PHE A 84 6.03 5.95 -15.42
C PHE A 84 5.20 4.68 -15.26
N ARG A 85 5.24 3.85 -16.29
CA ARG A 85 4.63 2.53 -16.30
C ARG A 85 5.57 1.53 -16.95
N THR A 86 5.54 0.29 -16.46
CA THR A 86 6.30 -0.79 -17.08
C THR A 86 5.61 -2.13 -16.85
N SER A 87 5.82 -3.08 -17.76
CA SER A 87 5.16 -4.39 -17.70
C SER A 87 6.03 -5.47 -17.10
N PHE A 88 5.40 -6.40 -16.39
CA PHE A 88 6.03 -7.61 -15.90
C PHE A 88 5.25 -8.83 -16.36
N GLN A 89 5.99 -9.81 -16.90
CA GLN A 89 5.41 -11.11 -17.24
C GLN A 89 5.11 -11.88 -15.95
N THR A 90 3.93 -12.49 -15.89
CA THR A 90 3.56 -13.39 -14.80
C THR A 90 3.46 -14.82 -15.32
N SER A 91 3.66 -15.80 -14.44
CA SER A 91 3.67 -17.22 -14.80
C SER A 91 2.31 -17.76 -15.27
N THR A 92 1.20 -17.05 -15.03
CA THR A 92 -0.20 -17.44 -15.38
C THR A 92 -1.18 -16.26 -15.20
N PRO A 93 -2.14 -15.93 -16.10
CA PRO A 93 -2.33 -16.21 -17.54
C PRO A 93 -1.72 -15.05 -18.41
N PRO A 94 -1.85 -15.03 -19.76
CA PRO A 94 -0.83 -14.55 -20.71
C PRO A 94 -0.66 -13.03 -20.85
N SER A 95 -1.30 -12.22 -20.00
CA SER A 95 -1.22 -10.77 -20.08
C SER A 95 -0.16 -10.23 -19.11
N PRO A 96 0.74 -9.34 -19.57
CA PRO A 96 1.64 -8.65 -18.67
C PRO A 96 0.86 -7.84 -17.63
N VAL A 97 1.37 -7.80 -16.40
CA VAL A 97 0.86 -6.89 -15.37
C VAL A 97 1.65 -5.59 -15.46
N ARG A 98 0.98 -4.48 -15.78
CA ARG A 98 1.62 -3.17 -15.85
C ARG A 98 1.59 -2.48 -14.49
N ILE A 99 2.75 -2.06 -14.00
CA ILE A 99 2.90 -1.35 -12.74
C ILE A 99 3.16 0.13 -13.01
N HIS A 100 2.32 0.99 -12.42
CA HIS A 100 2.48 2.45 -12.39
C HIS A 100 3.34 2.84 -11.19
N PHE A 101 4.27 3.77 -11.40
CA PHE A 101 5.18 4.24 -10.36
C PHE A 101 5.61 5.69 -10.59
N ILE A 102 5.99 6.35 -9.49
CA ILE A 102 6.72 7.62 -9.53
C ILE A 102 8.21 7.30 -9.50
N HIS A 103 9.00 7.96 -10.34
CA HIS A 103 10.46 7.89 -10.30
C HIS A 103 11.05 9.29 -10.32
N ALA A 104 11.34 9.80 -9.12
CA ALA A 104 11.94 11.11 -8.92
C ALA A 104 13.44 10.95 -8.73
N ARG A 105 14.21 11.26 -9.77
CA ARG A 105 15.66 11.32 -9.68
C ARG A 105 16.09 12.59 -8.94
N SER A 106 16.78 12.42 -7.82
CA SER A 106 17.50 13.52 -7.18
C SER A 106 18.48 14.24 -8.14
N PRO A 107 18.61 15.57 -8.05
CA PRO A 107 19.67 16.32 -8.73
C PRO A 107 21.05 16.16 -8.05
N HIS A 108 21.10 15.59 -6.84
CA HIS A 108 22.33 15.51 -6.03
C HIS A 108 23.14 14.25 -6.35
N ALA A 109 24.45 14.39 -6.54
CA ALA A 109 25.34 13.30 -6.94
C ALA A 109 25.52 12.20 -5.86
N ASN A 110 25.30 12.54 -4.59
CA ASN A 110 25.40 11.60 -3.47
C ASN A 110 24.08 10.86 -3.17
N ALA A 111 23.07 10.94 -4.06
CA ALA A 111 21.76 10.36 -3.82
C ALA A 111 21.78 8.82 -3.78
N VAL A 112 21.03 8.26 -2.81
CA VAL A 112 20.87 6.82 -2.63
C VAL A 112 19.56 6.35 -3.30
N PRO A 113 19.55 5.24 -4.04
CA PRO A 113 18.29 4.66 -4.52
C PRO A 113 17.40 4.18 -3.36
N LEU A 114 16.18 4.73 -3.30
CA LEU A 114 15.18 4.42 -2.28
C LEU A 114 13.89 3.93 -2.93
N LEU A 115 13.51 2.70 -2.59
CA LEU A 115 12.18 2.16 -2.86
C LEU A 115 11.25 2.50 -1.68
N LEU A 116 10.26 3.37 -1.90
CA LEU A 116 9.27 3.73 -0.89
C LEU A 116 7.93 3.09 -1.24
N ILE A 117 7.48 2.14 -0.42
CA ILE A 117 6.26 1.37 -0.64
C ILE A 117 5.07 2.09 0.03
N PRO A 118 4.03 2.48 -0.72
CA PRO A 118 2.82 3.05 -0.14
C PRO A 118 2.13 2.10 0.84
N PRO A 119 1.56 2.61 1.94
CA PRO A 119 0.80 1.77 2.86
C PRO A 119 -0.50 1.33 2.20
N PHE A 120 -0.83 0.05 2.27
CA PHE A 120 -2.09 -0.43 1.72
C PHE A 120 -3.31 0.15 2.50
N PRO A 121 -4.38 0.64 1.84
CA PRO A 121 -4.66 0.63 0.41
C PRO A 121 -4.37 1.96 -0.33
N LEU A 122 -3.47 2.80 0.18
CA LEU A 122 -3.06 4.02 -0.50
C LEU A 122 -2.16 3.72 -1.71
N THR A 123 -2.09 4.68 -2.62
CA THR A 123 -1.33 4.57 -3.86
C THR A 123 -0.04 5.39 -3.80
N ASN A 124 0.81 5.22 -4.80
CA ASN A 124 1.98 6.08 -5.02
C ASN A 124 1.62 7.56 -5.09
N LEU A 125 0.50 7.91 -5.73
CA LEU A 125 0.05 9.29 -5.90
C LEU A 125 -0.34 9.95 -4.58
N SER A 126 -0.82 9.17 -3.61
CA SER A 126 -1.07 9.65 -2.25
C SER A 126 0.22 10.08 -1.53
N LEU A 127 1.41 9.75 -2.03
CA LEU A 127 2.69 10.12 -1.41
C LEU A 127 3.41 11.24 -2.15
N GLY A 128 2.75 11.96 -3.05
CA GLY A 128 3.36 13.02 -3.87
C GLY A 128 4.07 14.10 -3.03
N HIS A 129 3.53 14.46 -1.87
CA HIS A 129 4.13 15.43 -0.95
C HIS A 129 5.44 14.97 -0.31
N LEU A 130 5.75 13.67 -0.31
CA LEU A 130 7.02 13.13 0.17
C LEU A 130 8.13 13.18 -0.88
N VAL A 131 7.80 13.41 -2.16
CA VAL A 131 8.75 13.33 -3.27
C VAL A 131 9.88 14.35 -3.12
N ARG A 132 9.55 15.63 -2.98
CA ARG A 132 10.57 16.70 -2.87
C ARG A 132 11.40 16.59 -1.59
N PRO A 133 10.82 16.42 -0.37
CA PRO A 133 11.61 16.29 0.87
C PRO A 133 12.65 15.16 0.85
N LEU A 134 12.38 14.08 0.11
CA LEU A 134 13.30 12.94 -0.01
C LEU A 134 14.28 13.07 -1.18
N SER A 135 13.83 13.57 -2.33
CA SER A 135 14.67 13.61 -3.54
C SER A 135 15.51 14.88 -3.66
N ASP A 136 15.02 16.03 -3.20
CA ASP A 136 15.70 17.32 -3.28
C ASP A 136 15.55 18.10 -1.95
N PRO A 137 16.23 17.65 -0.88
CA PRO A 137 16.23 18.36 0.39
C PRO A 137 16.98 19.70 0.29
N GLU A 138 16.58 20.68 1.09
CA GLU A 138 17.16 22.02 1.08
C GLU A 138 18.68 22.04 1.35
N ASP A 139 19.16 21.15 2.24
CA ASP A 139 20.58 20.97 2.53
C ASP A 139 20.99 19.51 2.32
N ALA A 140 21.38 19.17 1.09
CA ALA A 140 21.86 17.83 0.72
C ALA A 140 23.23 17.45 1.32
N GLY A 141 23.90 18.38 2.03
CA GLY A 141 25.12 18.11 2.78
C GLY A 141 24.85 17.48 4.15
N SER A 142 23.76 17.87 4.81
CA SER A 142 23.34 17.32 6.11
C SER A 142 22.21 16.31 6.01
N ALA A 143 21.34 16.45 5.00
CA ALA A 143 20.21 15.57 4.74
C ALA A 143 20.49 14.69 3.52
N GLN A 144 20.64 13.38 3.73
CA GLN A 144 20.86 12.43 2.65
C GLN A 144 19.72 12.50 1.59
N PRO A 145 20.02 12.86 0.33
CA PRO A 145 19.04 12.85 -0.77
C PRO A 145 18.86 11.44 -1.36
N PHE A 146 17.73 11.23 -2.05
CA PHE A 146 17.37 9.93 -2.62
C PHE A 146 16.94 9.99 -4.09
N HIS A 147 17.38 9.01 -4.89
CA HIS A 147 16.65 8.67 -6.10
C HIS A 147 15.42 7.85 -5.69
N LEU A 148 14.26 8.48 -5.72
CA LEU A 148 13.04 7.95 -5.12
C LEU A 148 12.20 7.20 -6.15
N VAL A 149 11.81 5.98 -5.81
CA VAL A 149 10.87 5.15 -6.58
C VAL A 149 9.69 4.81 -5.69
N ILE A 150 8.48 5.20 -6.12
CA ILE A 150 7.22 4.94 -5.40
C ILE A 150 6.26 4.17 -6.32
N PRO A 151 6.20 2.84 -6.23
CA PRO A 151 5.28 2.03 -7.03
C PRO A 151 3.88 2.02 -6.43
N ALA A 152 2.84 2.02 -7.26
CA ALA A 152 1.53 1.56 -6.84
C ALA A 152 1.54 0.03 -6.77
N LEU A 153 1.08 -0.53 -5.65
CA LEU A 153 0.90 -1.98 -5.51
C LEU A 153 -0.03 -2.51 -6.61
N PRO A 154 0.10 -3.78 -7.03
CA PRO A 154 -0.79 -4.35 -8.04
C PRO A 154 -2.26 -4.20 -7.66
N GLY A 155 -3.08 -3.74 -8.62
CA GLY A 155 -4.51 -3.50 -8.41
C GLY A 155 -4.85 -2.24 -7.61
N LEU A 156 -3.88 -1.37 -7.35
CA LEU A 156 -4.09 -0.06 -6.74
C LEU A 156 -3.64 1.04 -7.71
N GLY A 157 -4.29 2.21 -7.62
CA GLY A 157 -3.99 3.33 -8.50
C GLY A 157 -4.10 2.91 -9.97
N PHE A 158 -3.11 3.26 -10.79
CA PHE A 158 -3.09 2.91 -12.21
C PHE A 158 -2.25 1.65 -12.52
N SER A 159 -1.96 0.82 -11.52
CA SER A 159 -1.35 -0.50 -11.69
C SER A 159 -2.41 -1.56 -11.99
N ASP A 160 -2.11 -2.47 -12.92
CA ASP A 160 -2.99 -3.61 -13.21
C ASP A 160 -3.08 -4.56 -11.99
N PRO A 161 -4.20 -5.27 -11.80
CA PRO A 161 -4.32 -6.29 -10.76
C PRO A 161 -3.42 -7.49 -11.04
N LEU A 162 -3.03 -8.20 -9.98
CA LEU A 162 -2.45 -9.52 -10.12
C LEU A 162 -3.48 -10.52 -10.67
N PRO A 163 -3.04 -11.52 -11.44
CA PRO A 163 -3.86 -12.68 -11.76
C PRO A 163 -4.42 -13.38 -10.52
N GLY A 164 -5.61 -13.98 -10.64
CA GLY A 164 -6.36 -14.52 -9.50
C GLY A 164 -5.66 -15.63 -8.69
N ASN A 165 -4.64 -16.27 -9.24
CA ASN A 165 -3.84 -17.32 -8.60
C ASN A 165 -2.43 -16.87 -8.19
N ALA A 166 -2.04 -15.62 -8.45
CA ALA A 166 -0.72 -15.13 -8.11
C ALA A 166 -0.63 -14.84 -6.59
N PRO A 167 0.44 -15.31 -5.93
CA PRO A 167 0.62 -15.06 -4.50
C PRO A 167 0.97 -13.58 -4.27
N PRO A 168 0.14 -12.81 -3.53
CA PRO A 168 0.15 -11.35 -3.62
C PRO A 168 1.43 -10.69 -3.09
N ILE A 169 2.01 -11.17 -2.00
CA ILE A 169 3.18 -10.52 -1.38
C ILE A 169 4.45 -10.87 -2.17
N SER A 170 4.72 -12.15 -2.40
CA SER A 170 5.92 -12.62 -3.10
C SER A 170 5.97 -12.16 -4.55
N SER A 171 4.83 -12.18 -5.26
CA SER A 171 4.75 -11.65 -6.64
C SER A 171 5.01 -10.14 -6.65
N THR A 172 4.40 -9.39 -5.73
CA THR A 172 4.64 -7.95 -5.63
C THR A 172 6.10 -7.64 -5.35
N VAL A 173 6.72 -8.28 -4.36
CA VAL A 173 8.12 -8.03 -4.01
C VAL A 173 9.06 -8.39 -5.18
N GLN A 174 8.79 -9.47 -5.90
CA GLN A 174 9.54 -9.83 -7.11
C GLN A 174 9.46 -8.75 -8.18
N MET A 175 8.26 -8.23 -8.47
CA MET A 175 8.06 -7.16 -9.45
C MET A 175 8.74 -5.87 -9.03
N LEU A 176 8.69 -5.52 -7.74
CA LEU A 176 9.31 -4.32 -7.22
C LEU A 176 10.84 -4.38 -7.19
N ASP A 177 11.44 -5.54 -6.88
CA ASP A 177 12.90 -5.73 -7.01
C ASP A 177 13.35 -5.70 -8.48
N ALA A 178 12.56 -6.32 -9.38
CA ALA A 178 12.79 -6.27 -10.81
C ALA A 178 12.67 -4.84 -11.35
N LEU A 179 11.71 -4.04 -10.85
CA LEU A 179 11.57 -2.62 -11.16
C LEU A 179 12.85 -1.84 -10.81
N MET A 180 13.36 -2.02 -9.59
CA MET A 180 14.60 -1.34 -9.17
C MET A 180 15.79 -1.70 -10.07
N LYS A 181 15.94 -2.99 -10.41
CA LYS A 181 16.98 -3.44 -11.35
C LYS A 181 16.81 -2.86 -12.75
N ARG A 182 15.57 -2.79 -13.25
CA ARG A 182 15.24 -2.21 -14.56
C ARG A 182 15.54 -0.72 -14.61
N LEU A 183 15.38 -0.02 -13.48
CA LEU A 183 15.79 1.38 -13.28
C LEU A 183 17.30 1.55 -13.05
N ASN A 184 18.09 0.49 -13.27
CA ASN A 184 19.54 0.47 -13.07
C ASN A 184 19.98 0.74 -11.62
N TYR A 185 19.15 0.33 -10.64
CA TYR A 185 19.46 0.32 -9.22
C TYR A 185 19.68 -1.13 -8.73
N PRO A 186 20.84 -1.75 -9.01
CA PRO A 186 21.13 -3.11 -8.57
C PRO A 186 21.23 -3.23 -7.04
N LEU A 187 21.55 -2.12 -6.36
CA LEU A 187 21.62 -1.98 -4.91
C LEU A 187 20.75 -0.79 -4.49
N TYR A 188 19.88 -0.99 -3.51
CA TYR A 188 18.98 0.05 -3.00
C TYR A 188 18.65 -0.19 -1.52
N ILE A 189 18.05 0.81 -0.87
CA ILE A 189 17.34 0.62 0.40
C ILE A 189 15.84 0.74 0.18
N ALA A 190 15.05 0.21 1.11
CA ALA A 190 13.60 0.27 1.02
C ALA A 190 12.94 0.67 2.34
N SER A 191 11.73 1.20 2.26
CA SER A 191 10.88 1.51 3.40
C SER A 191 9.40 1.41 3.03
N ASN A 192 8.55 1.13 4.02
CA ASN A 192 7.12 1.38 3.90
C ASN A 192 6.82 2.80 4.37
N ALA A 193 5.78 3.43 3.84
CA ALA A 193 5.32 4.75 4.26
C ALA A 193 4.18 4.73 5.31
N GLY A 194 3.92 3.57 5.94
CA GLY A 194 2.92 3.46 7.00
C GLY A 194 3.22 2.39 8.04
N SER A 195 2.30 2.25 9.00
CA SER A 195 2.45 1.37 10.16
C SER A 195 2.34 -0.10 9.80
N ALA A 196 3.41 -0.87 10.00
CA ALA A 196 3.39 -2.31 9.80
C ALA A 196 2.41 -3.03 10.75
N SER A 197 2.20 -2.51 11.96
CA SER A 197 1.29 -3.10 12.96
C SER A 197 -0.20 -2.77 12.74
N ALA A 198 -0.52 -1.66 12.06
CA ALA A 198 -1.90 -1.29 11.74
C ALA A 198 -2.32 -1.75 10.33
N SER A 199 -1.41 -2.39 9.60
CA SER A 199 -1.63 -2.83 8.22
C SER A 199 -2.69 -3.93 8.12
N PRO A 200 -3.71 -3.80 7.26
CA PRO A 200 -4.73 -4.84 7.06
C PRO A 200 -4.09 -6.13 6.53
N ALA A 201 -4.49 -7.27 7.08
CA ALA A 201 -3.89 -8.60 6.82
C ALA A 201 -2.34 -8.64 6.96
N GLY A 202 -1.74 -7.66 7.65
CA GLY A 202 -0.29 -7.53 7.78
C GLY A 202 0.44 -7.32 6.45
N ILE A 203 -0.22 -6.77 5.42
CA ILE A 203 0.34 -6.60 4.06
C ILE A 203 1.69 -5.86 4.12
N ASP A 204 1.73 -4.68 4.74
CA ASP A 204 2.94 -3.85 4.78
C ASP A 204 4.07 -4.57 5.53
N TRP A 205 3.75 -5.25 6.64
CA TRP A 205 4.71 -6.05 7.40
C TRP A 205 5.26 -7.21 6.56
N ARG A 206 4.39 -7.91 5.83
CA ARG A 206 4.76 -9.06 5.02
C ARG A 206 5.60 -8.67 3.81
N LEU A 207 5.28 -7.55 3.14
CA LEU A 207 6.12 -6.99 2.07
C LEU A 207 7.52 -6.68 2.60
N ALA A 208 7.62 -5.94 3.71
CA ALA A 208 8.88 -5.55 4.32
C ALA A 208 9.74 -6.76 4.77
N LYS A 209 9.08 -7.74 5.41
CA LYS A 209 9.72 -9.00 5.83
C LYS A 209 10.21 -9.81 4.63
N HIS A 210 9.40 -9.93 3.59
CA HIS A 210 9.74 -10.70 2.39
C HIS A 210 10.91 -10.06 1.62
N PHE A 211 10.92 -8.73 1.44
CA PHE A 211 12.08 -8.00 0.91
C PHE A 211 13.36 -8.29 1.71
N SER A 212 13.28 -8.14 3.03
CA SER A 212 14.43 -8.28 3.92
C SER A 212 15.06 -9.68 3.84
N HIS A 213 14.25 -10.73 3.76
CA HIS A 213 14.76 -12.11 3.74
C HIS A 213 15.20 -12.58 2.35
N HIS A 214 14.45 -12.27 1.29
CA HIS A 214 14.68 -12.86 -0.02
C HIS A 214 15.54 -12.00 -0.95
N TYR A 215 15.58 -10.69 -0.70
CA TYR A 215 16.24 -9.72 -1.58
C TYR A 215 17.38 -8.98 -0.89
N SER A 216 17.94 -9.51 0.19
CA SER A 216 19.07 -8.91 0.93
C SER A 216 20.35 -8.67 0.12
N LYS A 217 20.45 -9.26 -1.08
CA LYS A 217 21.55 -9.01 -2.03
C LYS A 217 21.39 -7.71 -2.82
N SER A 218 20.16 -7.30 -3.11
CA SER A 218 19.83 -6.07 -3.85
C SER A 218 19.30 -4.98 -2.91
N CYS A 219 18.35 -5.31 -2.04
CA CYS A 219 17.87 -4.46 -0.96
C CYS A 219 18.82 -4.55 0.25
N LEU A 220 19.76 -3.61 0.36
CA LEU A 220 20.83 -3.63 1.37
C LEU A 220 20.35 -3.35 2.79
N GLY A 221 19.15 -2.78 2.94
CA GLY A 221 18.48 -2.65 4.21
C GLY A 221 17.04 -2.17 4.05
N PHE A 222 16.22 -2.47 5.06
CA PHE A 222 14.81 -2.09 5.07
C PHE A 222 14.48 -1.28 6.33
N HIS A 223 13.69 -0.22 6.19
CA HIS A 223 13.20 0.57 7.31
C HIS A 223 11.80 0.10 7.73
N PHE A 224 11.70 -0.42 8.95
CA PHE A 224 10.45 -0.85 9.56
C PHE A 224 9.85 0.25 10.42
N ILE A 225 8.56 0.49 10.24
CA ILE A 225 7.79 1.48 10.99
C ILE A 225 6.73 0.75 11.82
N ALA A 226 6.77 0.93 13.14
CA ALA A 226 5.91 0.26 14.10
C ALA A 226 5.75 -1.25 13.83
N PRO A 227 6.85 -2.02 13.70
CA PRO A 227 6.78 -3.44 13.39
C PRO A 227 6.10 -4.24 14.52
N PRO A 228 5.32 -5.28 14.20
CA PRO A 228 4.64 -6.12 15.18
C PRO A 228 5.62 -7.12 15.86
N LEU A 229 6.69 -6.61 16.47
CA LEU A 229 7.68 -7.44 17.17
C LEU A 229 7.14 -7.92 18.52
N SER A 230 7.53 -9.14 18.91
CA SER A 230 7.18 -9.73 20.18
C SER A 230 8.40 -9.88 21.08
N ALA A 231 8.21 -9.71 22.38
CA ALA A 231 9.28 -9.96 23.35
C ALA A 231 9.86 -11.38 23.18
N PRO A 232 11.20 -11.53 23.28
CA PRO A 232 11.85 -12.81 23.09
C PRO A 232 11.34 -13.82 24.13
N LYS A 233 11.07 -15.05 23.68
CA LYS A 233 10.73 -16.17 24.56
C LYS A 233 11.91 -17.12 24.63
N LEU A 234 12.03 -17.82 25.75
CA LEU A 234 13.11 -18.80 25.97
C LEU A 234 13.22 -19.82 24.83
N LYS A 235 12.06 -20.28 24.31
CA LYS A 235 11.98 -21.24 23.20
C LYS A 235 12.42 -20.68 21.84
N ASP A 236 12.36 -19.37 21.64
CA ASP A 236 12.68 -18.72 20.37
C ASP A 236 14.16 -18.28 20.34
N SER A 237 14.63 -17.72 21.46
CA SER A 237 16.04 -17.37 21.68
C SER A 237 16.34 -17.23 23.17
N ALA A 238 17.05 -18.21 23.73
CA ALA A 238 17.38 -18.21 25.16
C ALA A 238 18.29 -17.03 25.56
N SER A 239 19.24 -16.66 24.72
CA SER A 239 20.16 -15.54 24.98
C SER A 239 19.45 -14.19 24.96
N GLU A 240 18.61 -13.91 23.97
CA GLU A 240 17.86 -12.65 23.90
C GLU A 240 16.79 -12.58 25.01
N TRP A 241 16.14 -13.72 25.34
CA TRP A 241 15.24 -13.80 26.49
C TRP A 241 15.97 -13.47 27.82
N PHE A 242 17.18 -13.99 28.00
CA PHE A 242 17.99 -13.70 29.19
C PHE A 242 18.38 -12.22 29.25
N LYS A 243 18.91 -11.65 28.16
CA LYS A 243 19.26 -10.22 28.08
C LYS A 243 18.06 -9.33 28.42
N TRP A 244 16.90 -9.63 27.83
CA TRP A 244 15.66 -8.92 28.11
C TRP A 244 15.23 -9.02 29.57
N THR A 245 15.34 -10.21 30.16
CA THR A 245 14.98 -10.45 31.57
C THR A 245 15.87 -9.64 32.51
N VAL A 246 17.18 -9.61 32.27
CA VAL A 246 18.15 -8.82 33.06
C VAL A 246 17.90 -7.33 32.90
N ALA A 247 17.77 -6.83 31.67
CA ALA A 247 17.52 -5.41 31.41
C ALA A 247 16.25 -4.92 32.13
N ARG A 248 15.17 -5.71 32.06
CA ARG A 248 13.90 -5.39 32.75
C ARG A 248 14.03 -5.43 34.28
N ALA A 249 14.78 -6.38 34.83
CA ALA A 249 14.97 -6.49 36.28
C ALA A 249 15.77 -5.31 36.85
N LEU A 250 16.78 -4.83 36.12
CA LEU A 250 17.65 -3.73 36.54
C LEU A 250 17.10 -2.35 36.23
N THR A 251 16.05 -2.25 35.40
CA THR A 251 15.50 -0.97 34.89
C THR A 251 16.61 -0.05 34.33
N SER A 252 17.65 -0.66 33.74
CA SER A 252 18.85 0.03 33.29
C SER A 252 19.10 -0.25 31.81
N GLY A 253 19.72 0.72 31.13
CA GLY A 253 20.05 0.60 29.72
C GLY A 253 21.28 -0.30 29.53
N VAL A 254 21.06 -1.61 29.45
CA VAL A 254 22.12 -2.62 29.34
C VAL A 254 21.78 -3.66 28.28
N LEU A 255 22.80 -4.36 27.78
CA LEU A 255 22.66 -5.50 26.86
C LEU A 255 21.88 -5.19 25.56
N GLY A 256 21.96 -3.94 25.09
CA GLY A 256 21.28 -3.49 23.87
C GLY A 256 19.84 -3.02 24.08
N TYR A 257 19.37 -2.90 25.33
CA TYR A 257 18.08 -2.28 25.66
C TYR A 257 18.30 -0.87 26.20
N SER A 258 17.44 0.07 25.84
CA SER A 258 17.44 1.42 26.43
C SER A 258 16.49 1.48 27.65
N LYS A 259 16.70 2.47 28.52
CA LYS A 259 15.76 2.74 29.63
C LYS A 259 14.36 3.06 29.11
N ASP A 260 14.28 3.80 27.99
CA ASP A 260 13.02 4.18 27.35
C ASP A 260 12.24 2.95 26.87
N ASP A 261 12.92 1.93 26.33
CA ASP A 261 12.27 0.68 25.92
C ASP A 261 11.60 -0.04 27.08
N ILE A 262 12.28 -0.07 28.24
CA ILE A 262 11.78 -0.72 29.44
C ILE A 262 10.59 0.07 29.99
N ALA A 263 10.73 1.40 30.09
CA ALA A 263 9.68 2.29 30.58
C ALA A 263 8.41 2.20 29.72
N ALA A 264 8.53 2.28 28.40
CA ALA A 264 7.40 2.17 27.47
C ALA A 264 6.71 0.80 27.58
N THR A 265 7.49 -0.29 27.70
CA THR A 265 6.93 -1.64 27.85
C THR A 265 6.17 -1.82 29.18
N VAL A 266 6.69 -1.26 30.27
CA VAL A 266 6.04 -1.31 31.60
C VAL A 266 4.74 -0.49 31.57
N LYS A 267 4.79 0.73 31.03
CA LYS A 267 3.62 1.61 30.87
C LYS A 267 2.51 0.94 30.07
N GLN A 268 2.86 0.28 28.96
CA GLN A 268 1.89 -0.46 28.15
C GLN A 268 1.23 -1.60 28.94
N LYS A 269 2.00 -2.41 29.68
CA LYS A 269 1.42 -3.49 30.50
C LYS A 269 0.46 -2.98 31.57
N ALA A 270 0.80 -1.86 32.23
CA ALA A 270 -0.09 -1.23 33.19
C ALA A 270 -1.40 -0.75 32.53
N SER A 271 -1.32 -0.15 31.33
CA SER A 271 -2.50 0.29 30.58
C SER A 271 -3.42 -0.86 30.10
N GLN A 272 -2.85 -2.06 29.88
CA GLN A 272 -3.58 -3.25 29.47
C GLN A 272 -4.24 -4.00 30.64
N ALA A 273 -3.63 -3.96 31.83
CA ALA A 273 -4.16 -4.64 33.02
C ALA A 273 -5.51 -4.08 33.52
N GLY A 274 -5.86 -2.83 33.15
CA GLY A 274 -7.10 -2.16 33.57
C GLY A 274 -8.24 -2.17 32.55
N LYS A 275 -8.10 -2.83 31.39
CA LYS A 275 -9.14 -2.82 30.34
C LYS A 275 -9.59 -4.25 30.02
N GLU A 276 -10.86 -4.54 30.31
CA GLU A 276 -11.55 -5.78 29.91
C GLU A 276 -11.38 -6.08 28.41
N LYS A 277 -11.47 -7.38 28.08
CA LYS A 277 -11.29 -7.97 26.75
C LYS A 277 -11.83 -7.05 25.65
N SER A 278 -10.91 -6.40 24.93
CA SER A 278 -11.23 -5.61 23.74
C SER A 278 -12.12 -6.45 22.84
N VAL A 279 -13.32 -5.94 22.57
CA VAL A 279 -14.13 -6.41 21.43
C VAL A 279 -13.19 -6.36 20.24
N ARG A 280 -12.94 -7.52 19.64
CA ARG A 280 -12.17 -7.64 18.39
C ARG A 280 -12.86 -6.73 17.39
N ASN A 281 -12.17 -5.69 16.92
CA ASN A 281 -12.65 -4.91 15.77
C ASN A 281 -12.99 -5.92 14.66
N LEU A 282 -14.27 -5.99 14.27
CA LEU A 282 -14.75 -6.73 13.11
C LEU A 282 -13.99 -6.23 11.89
N GLY A 283 -12.89 -6.90 11.54
CA GLY A 283 -11.95 -6.50 10.49
C GLY A 283 -10.48 -6.87 10.78
N GLN A 284 -10.10 -7.04 12.05
CA GLN A 284 -8.75 -7.52 12.44
C GLN A 284 -8.78 -8.93 13.08
N ALA A 285 -9.91 -9.63 12.98
CA ALA A 285 -10.11 -10.92 13.62
C ALA A 285 -9.94 -12.08 12.64
N GLY A 286 -8.70 -12.54 12.50
CA GLY A 286 -8.40 -13.91 12.06
C GLY A 286 -8.10 -14.08 10.57
N HIS A 287 -7.21 -15.01 10.28
CA HIS A 287 -6.95 -15.66 9.00
C HIS A 287 -8.23 -16.39 8.52
N SER A 288 -9.26 -15.60 8.21
CA SER A 288 -10.57 -16.05 7.77
C SER A 288 -10.73 -15.60 6.34
N ASN A 289 -11.16 -16.51 5.46
CA ASN A 289 -11.46 -16.24 4.06
C ASN A 289 -12.37 -15.00 3.95
N PHE A 290 -11.79 -13.85 3.62
CA PHE A 290 -12.52 -12.62 3.35
C PHE A 290 -13.08 -12.75 1.94
N GLU A 291 -14.40 -12.78 1.78
CA GLU A 291 -15.05 -12.81 0.47
C GLU A 291 -15.04 -11.37 -0.10
N PRO A 292 -14.23 -11.07 -1.12
CA PRO A 292 -14.01 -9.69 -1.56
C PRO A 292 -15.06 -9.20 -2.55
N ASN A 293 -15.78 -10.07 -3.26
CA ASN A 293 -16.62 -9.64 -4.37
C ASN A 293 -17.92 -9.02 -3.88
N THR A 294 -18.55 -9.55 -2.81
CA THR A 294 -19.77 -8.98 -2.24
C THR A 294 -19.62 -7.49 -1.90
N PRO A 295 -18.62 -7.06 -1.09
CA PRO A 295 -18.40 -5.64 -0.88
C PRO A 295 -17.93 -4.90 -2.14
N ALA A 296 -17.22 -5.56 -3.08
CA ALA A 296 -16.80 -4.92 -4.32
C ALA A 296 -17.99 -4.44 -5.15
N TYR A 297 -19.04 -5.25 -5.35
CA TYR A 297 -20.23 -4.79 -6.10
C TYR A 297 -20.84 -3.52 -5.51
N ALA A 298 -20.91 -3.41 -4.18
CA ALA A 298 -21.43 -2.22 -3.53
C ALA A 298 -20.50 -1.00 -3.67
N LEU A 299 -19.18 -1.20 -3.49
CA LEU A 299 -18.19 -0.12 -3.50
C LEU A 299 -17.82 0.36 -4.91
N CYS A 300 -17.97 -0.49 -5.94
CA CYS A 300 -17.85 -0.10 -7.35
C CYS A 300 -19.11 0.63 -7.84
N ASP A 301 -20.27 0.39 -7.23
CA ASP A 301 -21.50 1.05 -7.63
C ASP A 301 -21.67 2.43 -6.99
N SER A 302 -21.31 2.60 -5.71
CA SER A 302 -21.58 3.85 -5.00
C SER A 302 -20.29 4.61 -4.66
N PRO A 303 -20.02 5.78 -5.28
CA PRO A 303 -18.89 6.64 -4.88
C PRO A 303 -19.06 7.12 -3.44
N THR A 304 -20.30 7.41 -3.01
CA THR A 304 -20.63 7.74 -1.61
C THR A 304 -20.38 6.57 -0.67
N GLY A 305 -20.72 5.34 -1.08
CA GLY A 305 -20.40 4.12 -0.32
C GLY A 305 -18.90 3.92 -0.14
N LEU A 306 -18.12 4.16 -1.19
CA LEU A 306 -16.65 4.13 -1.12
C LEU A 306 -16.09 5.24 -0.24
N LEU A 307 -16.62 6.47 -0.32
CA LEU A 307 -16.26 7.58 0.57
C LEU A 307 -16.48 7.21 2.04
N LEU A 308 -17.63 6.62 2.37
CA LEU A 308 -17.93 6.10 3.71
C LEU A 308 -16.90 5.05 4.17
N TYR A 309 -16.49 4.16 3.27
CA TYR A 309 -15.44 3.18 3.56
C TYR A 309 -14.08 3.85 3.83
N VAL A 310 -13.69 4.84 3.03
CA VAL A 310 -12.45 5.62 3.25
C VAL A 310 -12.50 6.37 4.57
N LEU A 311 -13.60 7.04 4.90
CA LEU A 311 -13.78 7.70 6.20
C LEU A 311 -13.70 6.72 7.38
N LYS A 312 -14.26 5.51 7.23
CA LYS A 312 -14.13 4.44 8.24
C LYS A 312 -12.66 4.04 8.44
N VAL A 313 -11.90 3.91 7.34
CA VAL A 313 -10.45 3.64 7.40
C VAL A 313 -9.71 4.78 8.08
N LEU A 314 -9.97 6.03 7.70
CA LEU A 314 -9.38 7.21 8.34
C LEU A 314 -9.68 7.25 9.85
N ARG A 315 -10.93 7.01 10.26
CA ARG A 315 -11.29 6.88 11.70
C ARG A 315 -10.52 5.77 12.41
N THR A 316 -10.17 4.70 11.70
CA THR A 316 -9.40 3.56 12.23
C THR A 316 -7.90 3.88 12.32
N LEU A 317 -7.38 4.69 11.40
CA LEU A 317 -6.00 5.20 11.44
C LEU A 317 -5.83 6.30 12.50
N GLY A 318 -6.87 7.11 12.71
CA GLY A 318 -6.88 8.22 13.66
C GLY A 318 -5.92 9.34 13.24
N PRO A 319 -6.18 10.04 12.12
CA PRO A 319 -5.37 11.19 11.73
C PRO A 319 -5.34 12.23 12.85
N LYS A 320 -4.16 12.81 13.08
CA LYS A 320 -3.95 13.83 14.11
C LYS A 320 -4.21 15.23 13.58
N THR A 321 -4.04 15.40 12.28
CA THR A 321 -4.38 16.62 11.56
C THR A 321 -5.78 16.49 10.95
N GLU A 322 -6.52 17.59 10.93
CA GLU A 322 -7.81 17.61 10.24
C GLU A 322 -7.57 17.62 8.73
N LEU A 323 -8.01 16.55 8.07
CA LEU A 323 -7.97 16.45 6.61
C LEU A 323 -9.05 17.34 6.01
N THR A 324 -8.69 18.10 4.98
CA THR A 324 -9.64 18.95 4.28
C THR A 324 -10.63 18.09 3.47
N HIS A 325 -11.75 18.68 3.06
CA HIS A 325 -12.68 18.05 2.11
C HIS A 325 -11.95 17.64 0.81
N LYS A 326 -11.03 18.49 0.30
CA LYS A 326 -10.19 18.17 -0.86
C LYS A 326 -9.38 16.90 -0.61
N ASP A 327 -8.70 16.78 0.53
CA ASP A 327 -7.85 15.62 0.84
C ASP A 327 -8.67 14.32 0.87
N ILE A 328 -9.79 14.30 1.57
CA ILE A 328 -10.64 13.10 1.72
C ILE A 328 -11.22 12.67 0.36
N ILE A 329 -11.73 13.62 -0.42
CA ILE A 329 -12.28 13.34 -1.75
C ILE A 329 -11.17 12.90 -2.71
N THR A 330 -9.98 13.50 -2.63
CA THR A 330 -8.81 13.08 -3.44
C THR A 330 -8.41 11.65 -3.14
N LEU A 331 -8.27 11.29 -1.86
CA LEU A 331 -7.96 9.91 -1.45
C LEU A 331 -9.02 8.92 -1.93
N THR A 332 -10.29 9.33 -1.90
CA THR A 332 -11.41 8.51 -2.38
C THR A 332 -11.38 8.37 -3.91
N GLN A 333 -11.12 9.45 -4.65
CA GLN A 333 -11.01 9.45 -6.11
C GLN A 333 -9.88 8.55 -6.62
N LEU A 334 -8.73 8.56 -5.92
CA LEU A 334 -7.60 7.70 -6.25
C LEU A 334 -7.90 6.19 -6.12
N ILE A 335 -8.98 5.82 -5.43
CA ILE A 335 -9.48 4.44 -5.31
C ILE A 335 -10.69 4.23 -6.24
N TRP A 336 -11.58 5.23 -6.34
CA TRP A 336 -12.81 5.17 -7.13
C TRP A 336 -12.55 5.01 -8.62
N LEU A 337 -11.68 5.86 -9.18
CA LEU A 337 -11.45 5.94 -10.63
C LEU A 337 -10.85 4.66 -11.24
N PRO A 338 -9.84 4.02 -10.61
CA PRO A 338 -9.36 2.73 -11.09
C PRO A 338 -10.25 1.54 -10.69
N GLY A 339 -11.09 1.70 -9.66
CA GLY A 339 -11.97 0.66 -9.13
C GLY A 339 -11.42 0.00 -7.85
N PRO A 340 -12.24 -0.17 -6.78
CA PRO A 340 -11.79 -0.73 -5.50
C PRO A 340 -11.67 -2.26 -5.50
N GLU A 341 -12.23 -2.97 -6.49
CA GLU A 341 -12.37 -4.42 -6.50
C GLU A 341 -11.03 -5.17 -6.50
N ALA A 342 -10.02 -4.60 -7.17
CA ALA A 342 -8.70 -5.19 -7.25
C ALA A 342 -7.98 -5.12 -5.90
N ALA A 343 -8.05 -3.99 -5.21
CA ALA A 343 -7.53 -3.84 -3.85
C ALA A 343 -8.25 -4.79 -2.86
N LEU A 344 -9.57 -4.95 -2.96
CA LEU A 344 -10.32 -5.90 -2.12
C LEU A 344 -9.86 -7.34 -2.33
N ARG A 345 -9.61 -7.76 -3.58
CA ARG A 345 -9.08 -9.11 -3.88
C ARG A 345 -7.65 -9.29 -3.40
N PHE A 346 -6.79 -8.28 -3.56
CA PHE A 346 -5.43 -8.28 -3.00
C PHE A 346 -5.47 -8.47 -1.48
N TRP A 347 -6.37 -7.76 -0.80
CA TRP A 347 -6.58 -7.92 0.64
C TRP A 347 -7.08 -9.31 1.01
N ALA A 348 -8.10 -9.83 0.31
CA ALA A 348 -8.62 -11.17 0.54
C ALA A 348 -7.55 -12.26 0.39
N GLN A 349 -6.81 -12.25 -0.71
CA GLN A 349 -5.74 -13.21 -0.96
C GLN A 349 -4.64 -13.12 0.10
N SER A 350 -4.32 -11.91 0.55
CA SER A 350 -3.37 -11.71 1.64
C SER A 350 -3.92 -12.25 2.97
N ALA A 351 -5.20 -12.08 3.27
CA ALA A 351 -5.82 -12.53 4.52
C ALA A 351 -5.98 -14.07 4.62
N SER A 352 -6.10 -14.75 3.48
CA SER A 352 -6.38 -16.21 3.42
C SER A 352 -5.14 -17.11 3.55
N ASP A 353 -3.98 -16.59 3.99
CA ASP A 353 -2.72 -17.34 4.10
C ASP A 353 -2.33 -18.10 2.81
N PHE A 354 -2.62 -17.52 1.65
CA PHE A 354 -2.31 -18.11 0.33
C PHE A 354 -0.81 -18.37 0.12
N GLU A 355 0.04 -17.77 0.96
CA GLU A 355 1.48 -17.99 0.97
C GLU A 355 1.93 -18.57 2.31
N PRO A 356 2.58 -19.74 2.32
CA PRO A 356 3.20 -20.24 3.54
C PRO A 356 4.28 -19.28 4.01
N VAL A 357 4.26 -18.93 5.30
CA VAL A 357 5.35 -18.19 5.94
C VAL A 357 6.60 -19.07 5.90
N GLU A 358 7.56 -18.73 5.03
CA GLU A 358 8.79 -19.50 4.93
C GLU A 358 9.59 -19.45 6.24
N THR A 359 10.08 -20.62 6.64
CA THR A 359 10.81 -20.86 7.90
C THR A 359 12.32 -20.91 7.72
N LYS A 360 12.83 -20.82 6.48
CA LYS A 360 14.26 -20.84 6.20
C LYS A 360 14.91 -19.55 6.70
N LYS A 361 15.71 -19.67 7.76
CA LYS A 361 16.53 -18.57 8.26
C LYS A 361 17.55 -18.17 7.18
N PRO A 362 17.68 -16.88 6.85
CA PRO A 362 18.71 -16.43 5.92
C PRO A 362 20.09 -16.73 6.50
N THR A 363 21.07 -16.94 5.62
CA THR A 363 22.47 -17.23 6.00
C THR A 363 23.11 -16.06 6.76
N LEU A 364 22.67 -14.82 6.48
CA LEU A 364 23.04 -13.59 7.17
C LEU A 364 21.78 -12.86 7.61
N LYS A 365 21.82 -12.23 8.79
CA LYS A 365 20.71 -11.42 9.29
C LYS A 365 20.55 -10.18 8.40
N PRO A 366 19.35 -9.89 7.87
CA PRO A 366 19.10 -8.68 7.09
C PRO A 366 19.33 -7.43 7.94
N LYS A 367 19.84 -6.36 7.32
CA LYS A 367 20.03 -5.07 8.00
C LYS A 367 18.71 -4.32 8.01
N VAL A 368 18.32 -3.81 9.17
CA VAL A 368 17.08 -3.05 9.31
C VAL A 368 17.25 -1.79 10.15
N ALA A 369 16.56 -0.74 9.77
CA ALA A 369 16.28 0.39 10.65
C ALA A 369 14.89 0.21 11.24
N ILE A 370 14.68 0.60 12.50
CA ILE A 370 13.39 0.41 13.16
C ILE A 370 12.95 1.74 13.79
N THR A 371 11.78 2.24 13.38
CA THR A 371 11.09 3.32 14.08
C THR A 371 9.94 2.75 14.90
N VAL A 372 9.89 3.09 16.18
CA VAL A 372 8.83 2.69 17.12
C VAL A 372 8.19 3.92 17.75
N PHE A 373 6.98 3.75 18.27
CA PHE A 373 6.16 4.83 18.82
C PHE A 373 5.92 4.58 20.29
N THR A 374 6.39 5.48 21.17
CA THR A 374 6.37 5.27 22.63
C THR A 374 4.96 5.28 23.23
N GLY A 375 3.97 5.81 22.50
CA GLY A 375 2.57 5.82 22.93
C GLY A 375 2.29 6.81 24.07
N ASP A 376 3.16 7.81 24.27
CA ASP A 376 2.93 8.88 25.24
C ASP A 376 1.82 9.82 24.74
N GLU A 377 0.73 9.91 25.52
CA GLU A 377 -0.38 10.88 25.43
C GLU A 377 -0.92 11.20 24.04
N ASP A 378 -1.74 10.32 23.48
CA ASP A 378 -2.91 10.78 22.73
C ASP A 378 -4.15 10.49 23.60
N GLN A 379 -4.41 11.36 24.58
CA GLN A 379 -5.67 11.39 25.33
C GLN A 379 -6.84 11.93 24.47
N ASN A 380 -6.94 11.53 23.20
CA ASN A 380 -8.20 11.69 22.48
C ASN A 380 -9.15 10.56 22.89
N GLU A 381 -9.60 10.65 24.15
CA GLU A 381 -10.83 10.01 24.65
C GLU A 381 -12.10 10.55 23.97
N GLN A 382 -11.95 11.42 22.96
CA GLN A 382 -13.05 12.05 22.24
C GLN A 382 -13.81 11.06 21.36
N GLN A 383 -13.12 10.09 20.73
CA GLN A 383 -13.78 9.14 19.82
C GLN A 383 -14.24 7.87 20.55
N ARG A 384 -15.38 7.98 21.23
CA ARG A 384 -15.98 6.87 22.01
C ARG A 384 -16.68 5.83 21.13
N THR A 385 -17.22 6.23 19.99
CA THR A 385 -17.95 5.36 19.06
C THR A 385 -17.02 4.54 18.15
N LEU A 386 -17.48 3.38 17.69
CA LEU A 386 -16.74 2.55 16.72
C LEU A 386 -16.83 3.12 15.29
N PRO A 387 -15.79 2.94 14.44
CA PRO A 387 -14.49 2.36 14.78
C PRO A 387 -13.64 3.37 15.55
N ARG A 388 -12.83 2.83 16.48
CA ARG A 388 -11.85 3.59 17.25
C ARG A 388 -10.47 3.50 16.59
N PRO A 389 -9.61 4.51 16.77
CA PRO A 389 -8.23 4.43 16.31
C PRO A 389 -7.52 3.16 16.78
N THR A 390 -6.77 2.55 15.86
CA THR A 390 -6.00 1.34 16.13
C THR A 390 -4.91 1.67 17.14
N ARG A 391 -4.88 0.93 18.25
CA ARG A 391 -3.82 1.08 19.24
C ARG A 391 -2.56 0.39 18.76
N THR A 392 -1.49 1.16 18.59
CA THR A 392 -0.16 0.62 18.35
C THR A 392 0.45 0.16 19.68
N ALA A 393 0.77 -1.12 19.77
CA ALA A 393 1.57 -1.64 20.87
C ALA A 393 3.02 -1.19 20.70
N TYR A 394 3.65 -0.74 21.79
CA TYR A 394 5.10 -0.54 21.83
C TYR A 394 5.80 -1.88 21.59
N ALA A 395 6.72 -1.87 20.63
CA ALA A 395 7.55 -3.01 20.30
C ALA A 395 9.01 -2.59 20.47
N CYS A 396 9.74 -3.16 21.43
CA CYS A 396 11.14 -2.79 21.61
C CYS A 396 11.94 -3.17 20.35
N PRO A 397 12.69 -2.24 19.72
CA PRO A 397 13.47 -2.54 18.52
C PRO A 397 14.42 -3.73 18.70
N SER A 398 15.02 -3.89 19.87
CA SER A 398 15.96 -4.97 20.19
C SER A 398 15.31 -6.35 20.22
N TRP A 399 13.98 -6.46 20.21
CA TRP A 399 13.28 -7.73 20.01
C TRP A 399 13.43 -8.28 18.59
N ALA A 400 13.88 -7.47 17.62
CA ALA A 400 14.20 -7.92 16.27
C ALA A 400 15.56 -8.65 16.17
N ASN A 401 16.44 -8.52 17.17
CA ASN A 401 17.80 -9.06 17.13
C ASN A 401 17.92 -10.56 16.83
N PRO A 402 16.97 -11.46 17.19
CA PRO A 402 17.03 -12.85 16.77
C PRO A 402 17.05 -13.04 15.25
N GLU A 403 16.32 -12.20 14.51
CA GLU A 403 16.08 -12.35 13.07
C GLU A 403 16.87 -11.32 12.22
N TYR A 404 17.13 -10.14 12.76
CA TYR A 404 17.68 -9.01 12.01
C TYR A 404 18.94 -8.42 12.66
N GLN A 405 19.75 -7.75 11.85
CA GLN A 405 20.79 -6.84 12.30
C GLN A 405 20.20 -5.44 12.36
N VAL A 406 19.80 -4.98 13.54
CA VAL A 406 19.27 -3.62 13.70
C VAL A 406 20.43 -2.62 13.63
N VAL A 407 20.47 -1.82 12.56
CA VAL A 407 21.57 -0.87 12.28
C VAL A 407 21.23 0.56 12.70
N HIS A 408 19.94 0.88 12.83
CA HIS A 408 19.46 2.18 13.27
C HIS A 408 18.12 2.02 14.03
N MET A 409 17.90 2.85 15.04
CA MET A 409 16.68 2.85 15.84
C MET A 409 16.20 4.28 16.04
N ASN A 410 14.92 4.54 15.78
CA ASN A 410 14.27 5.80 16.07
C ASN A 410 13.06 5.58 17.01
N ARG A 411 12.82 6.51 17.93
CA ARG A 411 11.69 6.49 18.87
C ARG A 411 10.89 7.77 18.70
N ALA A 412 9.74 7.67 18.05
CA ALA A 412 8.80 8.77 17.94
C ALA A 412 7.87 8.79 19.17
N SER A 413 7.61 9.98 19.71
CA SER A 413 6.59 10.16 20.75
C SER A 413 5.16 9.98 20.20
N GLY A 414 4.16 9.73 21.05
CA GLY A 414 2.75 9.64 20.62
C GLY A 414 2.37 8.36 19.86
N SER A 415 1.15 8.32 19.34
CA SER A 415 0.68 7.26 18.44
C SER A 415 1.10 7.48 16.98
N VAL A 416 0.93 6.44 16.15
CA VAL A 416 1.31 6.45 14.74
C VAL A 416 0.42 7.39 13.90
N GLY A 417 -0.89 7.37 14.13
CA GLY A 417 -1.87 8.15 13.36
C GLY A 417 -1.91 7.78 11.88
N PHE A 418 -2.31 8.73 11.04
CA PHE A 418 -2.19 8.63 9.59
C PHE A 418 -0.80 9.11 9.15
N LEU A 419 0.20 8.27 9.44
CA LEU A 419 1.64 8.63 9.44
C LEU A 419 2.12 9.45 8.24
N SER A 420 1.80 9.02 7.01
CA SER A 420 2.28 9.70 5.81
C SER A 420 1.77 11.13 5.69
N TRP A 421 0.61 11.46 6.26
CA TRP A 421 0.04 12.81 6.30
C TRP A 421 0.46 13.57 7.56
N ASP A 422 0.28 12.95 8.72
CA ASP A 422 0.43 13.65 9.99
C ASP A 422 1.89 13.91 10.34
N ARG A 423 2.75 12.95 10.00
CA ARG A 423 4.12 12.87 10.51
C ARG A 423 5.12 12.36 9.46
N PRO A 424 5.15 12.98 8.26
CA PRO A 424 6.06 12.58 7.19
C PRO A 424 7.54 12.62 7.62
N GLU A 425 7.91 13.49 8.57
CA GLU A 425 9.26 13.59 9.13
C GLU A 425 9.75 12.29 9.75
N VAL A 426 8.85 11.49 10.35
CA VAL A 426 9.21 10.21 10.97
C VAL A 426 9.66 9.18 9.94
N ILE A 427 9.05 9.20 8.74
CA ILE A 427 9.46 8.37 7.60
C ILE A 427 10.83 8.85 7.12
N VAL A 428 10.96 10.16 6.88
CA VAL A 428 12.18 10.81 6.37
C VAL A 428 13.39 10.54 7.28
N ASP A 429 13.25 10.74 8.59
CA ASP A 429 14.31 10.50 9.56
C ASP A 429 14.74 9.03 9.60
N GLY A 430 13.76 8.12 9.53
CA GLY A 430 14.03 6.69 9.55
C GLY A 430 14.79 6.21 8.31
N VAL A 431 14.41 6.67 7.10
CA VAL A 431 15.12 6.31 5.87
C VAL A 431 16.51 6.95 5.78
N ARG A 432 16.68 8.19 6.28
CA ARG A 432 18.01 8.82 6.39
C ARG A 432 18.90 8.12 7.40
N GLY A 433 18.35 7.73 8.56
CA GLY A 433 19.05 6.93 9.56
C GLY A 433 19.51 5.58 9.02
N LEU A 434 18.65 4.91 8.24
CA LEU A 434 19.02 3.69 7.51
C LEU A 434 20.15 3.95 6.51
N ALA A 435 19.99 4.95 5.64
CA ALA A 435 20.97 5.27 4.60
C ALA A 435 22.34 5.58 5.21
N ASN A 436 22.39 6.41 6.25
CA ASN A 436 23.63 6.74 6.96
C ASN A 436 24.31 5.49 7.54
N ALA A 437 23.54 4.58 8.15
CA ALA A 437 24.08 3.35 8.71
C ALA A 437 24.61 2.38 7.65
N ILE A 438 24.00 2.33 6.47
CA ILE A 438 24.46 1.52 5.33
C ILE A 438 25.71 2.16 4.70
N LEU A 439 25.69 3.47 4.40
CA LEU A 439 26.79 4.22 3.79
C LEU A 439 28.05 4.26 4.64
N ALA A 440 27.94 4.11 5.95
CA ALA A 440 29.08 3.97 6.84
C ALA A 440 29.88 2.67 6.60
N LYS A 441 29.28 1.66 5.96
CA LYS A 441 29.86 0.32 5.75
C LYS A 441 29.92 -0.13 4.30
N ASP A 442 29.07 0.41 3.43
CA ASP A 442 28.97 0.02 2.03
C ASP A 442 28.75 1.25 1.14
N LYS A 443 29.80 1.65 0.42
CA LYS A 443 29.77 2.80 -0.50
C LYS A 443 29.17 2.47 -1.86
N ARG A 444 28.98 1.18 -2.19
CA ARG A 444 28.49 0.74 -3.52
C ARG A 444 27.02 1.12 -3.78
N ILE A 445 26.29 1.49 -2.74
CA ILE A 445 24.88 1.88 -2.85
C ILE A 445 24.68 3.29 -3.41
N GLN A 446 25.73 4.12 -3.45
CA GLN A 446 25.65 5.41 -4.14
C GLN A 446 25.57 5.17 -5.64
N ALA A 447 24.57 5.75 -6.30
CA ALA A 447 24.48 5.66 -7.76
C ALA A 447 25.70 6.35 -8.40
N SER A 448 26.20 5.80 -9.51
CA SER A 448 27.32 6.35 -10.28
C SER A 448 27.05 7.80 -10.73
N GLU A 449 28.12 8.61 -10.82
CA GLU A 449 28.22 10.09 -10.93
C GLU A 449 27.53 10.76 -12.16
N GLN A 450 26.37 10.31 -12.62
CA GLN A 450 25.64 10.94 -13.74
C GLN A 450 24.46 11.78 -13.22
N PRO A 451 24.70 13.04 -12.81
CA PRO A 451 23.63 13.93 -12.40
C PRO A 451 22.60 14.17 -13.52
N GLY A 452 21.33 14.30 -13.13
CA GLY A 452 20.37 15.15 -13.85
C GLY A 452 19.69 14.69 -15.15
N ALA A 453 19.97 13.54 -15.77
CA ALA A 453 19.17 13.11 -16.92
C ALA A 453 17.92 12.31 -16.46
N THR A 454 16.81 12.98 -16.14
CA THR A 454 15.51 12.33 -15.95
C THR A 454 15.24 11.37 -17.10
N LEU A 455 14.72 10.16 -16.85
CA LEU A 455 14.29 9.25 -17.93
C LEU A 455 13.38 9.98 -18.93
N GLN A 456 12.58 10.92 -18.45
CA GLN A 456 11.76 11.83 -19.23
C GLN A 456 12.58 12.67 -20.24
N ASN A 457 13.70 13.27 -19.82
CA ASN A 457 14.60 14.01 -20.71
C ASN A 457 15.36 13.09 -21.67
N GLN A 458 15.71 11.87 -21.24
CA GLN A 458 16.38 10.89 -22.12
C GLN A 458 15.45 10.35 -23.21
N LEU A 459 14.16 10.21 -22.90
CA LEU A 459 13.13 9.81 -23.86
C LEU A 459 12.72 10.96 -24.78
N GLU A 460 12.71 12.21 -24.29
CA GLU A 460 12.51 13.40 -25.13
C GLU A 460 13.69 13.66 -26.09
N VAL A 461 14.95 13.49 -25.65
CA VAL A 461 16.15 13.74 -26.49
C VAL A 461 16.40 12.65 -27.53
N ASN A 462 16.03 11.39 -27.24
CA ASN A 462 16.09 10.31 -28.24
C ASN A 462 14.90 10.33 -29.22
N GLY A 463 13.99 11.28 -29.07
CA GLY A 463 12.70 11.36 -29.74
C GLY A 463 12.63 12.37 -30.89
N ASP A 464 13.44 12.18 -31.94
CA ASP A 464 13.00 12.57 -33.31
C ASP A 464 11.90 11.60 -33.83
N ARG A 465 11.47 10.68 -32.97
CA ARG A 465 10.19 9.98 -32.98
C ARG A 465 9.47 10.30 -31.68
N THR A 466 8.36 11.02 -31.76
CA THR A 466 7.44 11.23 -30.63
C THR A 466 7.07 9.90 -29.98
N ALA A 467 7.66 9.56 -28.83
CA ALA A 467 7.17 8.48 -27.99
C ALA A 467 5.77 8.90 -27.49
N GLN A 468 4.71 8.26 -28.00
CA GLN A 468 3.37 8.43 -27.47
C GLN A 468 3.37 7.97 -26.01
N ALA A 469 3.11 8.89 -25.08
CA ALA A 469 2.82 8.52 -23.69
C ALA A 469 1.73 7.43 -23.70
N ASP A 470 1.84 6.43 -22.83
CA ASP A 470 0.81 5.39 -22.73
C ASP A 470 -0.49 6.03 -22.22
N LEU A 471 -1.41 6.30 -23.16
CA LEU A 471 -2.76 6.82 -22.91
C LEU A 471 -3.79 5.69 -22.80
N SER A 472 -3.38 4.42 -22.76
CA SER A 472 -4.33 3.31 -22.64
C SER A 472 -5.10 3.45 -21.33
N GLY A 473 -6.35 3.90 -21.45
CA GLY A 473 -7.26 4.11 -20.33
C GLY A 473 -7.37 2.84 -19.50
N THR A 474 -7.23 2.98 -18.19
CA THR A 474 -7.17 1.87 -17.22
C THR A 474 -8.53 1.55 -16.60
N THR A 475 -9.58 2.26 -16.99
CA THR A 475 -10.93 1.94 -16.53
C THR A 475 -11.39 0.69 -17.27
N VAL A 476 -11.63 -0.38 -16.48
CA VAL A 476 -12.06 -1.74 -16.85
C VAL A 476 -12.48 -1.88 -18.33
N GLN A 477 -11.72 -2.68 -19.08
CA GLN A 477 -12.00 -3.02 -20.48
C GLN A 477 -13.49 -3.34 -20.67
N ASP A 478 -14.13 -2.61 -21.57
CA ASP A 478 -15.44 -2.97 -22.11
C ASP A 478 -15.29 -4.32 -22.83
N PRO A 479 -15.93 -5.41 -22.36
CA PRO A 479 -15.78 -6.73 -22.98
C PRO A 479 -16.34 -6.81 -24.41
N ASN A 480 -16.94 -5.73 -24.93
CA ASN A 480 -17.53 -5.68 -26.28
C ASN A 480 -16.74 -4.84 -27.31
N ALA A 481 -15.53 -4.36 -27.00
CA ALA A 481 -14.71 -3.67 -28.00
C ALA A 481 -14.15 -4.67 -29.04
N THR A 482 -14.87 -4.87 -30.14
CA THR A 482 -14.42 -5.68 -31.28
C THR A 482 -13.51 -4.83 -32.18
N PRO A 483 -12.36 -5.33 -32.68
CA PRO A 483 -11.55 -4.59 -33.65
C PRO A 483 -12.32 -4.43 -34.96
N ALA A 484 -12.27 -3.25 -35.55
CA ALA A 484 -12.87 -2.98 -36.85
C ALA A 484 -12.26 -3.89 -37.93
N GLY A 485 -13.09 -4.77 -38.51
CA GLY A 485 -12.76 -5.48 -39.75
C GLY A 485 -13.14 -6.95 -39.79
N ALA A 486 -14.44 -7.27 -39.84
CA ALA A 486 -14.97 -8.42 -40.59
C ALA A 486 -16.50 -8.37 -40.63
N SER A 487 -17.09 -8.29 -41.82
CA SER A 487 -18.54 -8.39 -42.02
C SER A 487 -19.06 -9.79 -41.71
N PRO A 488 -20.21 -9.97 -41.02
CA PRO A 488 -20.78 -11.30 -40.81
C PRO A 488 -21.77 -11.69 -41.93
N LYS A 489 -21.70 -12.96 -42.38
CA LYS A 489 -22.75 -13.63 -43.16
C LYS A 489 -23.84 -14.19 -42.21
N PRO A 490 -25.11 -14.32 -42.65
CA PRO A 490 -26.22 -14.60 -41.76
C PRO A 490 -26.36 -16.10 -41.46
N ALA A 491 -26.62 -16.44 -40.19
CA ALA A 491 -27.00 -17.79 -39.77
C ALA A 491 -28.47 -17.82 -39.31
N THR A 492 -29.15 -18.86 -39.75
CA THR A 492 -30.57 -19.21 -39.62
C THR A 492 -31.04 -19.43 -38.17
N LYS A 493 -32.24 -18.91 -37.85
CA LYS A 493 -32.97 -19.07 -36.59
C LYS A 493 -33.48 -20.51 -36.38
N LYS A 494 -33.41 -20.99 -35.13
CA LYS A 494 -34.32 -22.00 -34.54
C LYS A 494 -34.72 -21.58 -33.12
N PRO A 495 -35.89 -22.00 -32.60
CA PRO A 495 -36.55 -21.37 -31.46
C PRO A 495 -36.03 -21.90 -30.10
N ILE A 496 -36.20 -21.05 -29.09
CA ILE A 496 -35.87 -21.27 -27.67
C ILE A 496 -37.07 -21.95 -26.99
N GLU A 497 -36.83 -23.04 -26.27
CA GLU A 497 -37.76 -23.60 -25.28
C GLU A 497 -37.37 -23.11 -23.88
N ASP A 498 -38.38 -22.68 -23.11
CA ASP A 498 -38.34 -22.20 -21.73
C ASP A 498 -38.01 -23.34 -20.74
N GLU A 499 -37.00 -23.17 -19.88
CA GLU A 499 -36.92 -23.88 -18.60
C GLU A 499 -36.70 -22.89 -17.45
N ASN A 500 -37.80 -22.57 -16.77
CA ASN A 500 -37.84 -21.91 -15.47
C ASN A 500 -37.58 -22.97 -14.38
N GLN A 501 -36.39 -23.00 -13.78
CA GLN A 501 -36.14 -23.77 -12.57
C GLN A 501 -36.23 -22.87 -11.33
N HIS A 502 -37.32 -23.04 -10.58
CA HIS A 502 -37.51 -22.47 -9.25
C HIS A 502 -36.61 -23.18 -8.22
N LEU A 503 -35.88 -22.40 -7.42
CA LEU A 503 -35.10 -22.85 -6.27
C LEU A 503 -36.03 -23.30 -5.13
N VAL A 504 -35.91 -24.57 -4.71
CA VAL A 504 -36.60 -25.13 -3.54
C VAL A 504 -35.67 -25.05 -2.31
N PRO A 505 -36.12 -24.54 -1.15
CA PRO A 505 -35.32 -24.51 0.08
C PRO A 505 -35.30 -25.87 0.81
N PRO A 506 -34.26 -26.16 1.63
CA PRO A 506 -34.10 -27.46 2.30
C PRO A 506 -35.06 -27.64 3.50
N PRO A 507 -35.37 -28.89 3.90
CA PRO A 507 -36.33 -29.17 4.96
C PRO A 507 -35.74 -29.01 6.38
N VAL A 508 -36.59 -28.54 7.30
CA VAL A 508 -36.32 -28.37 8.74
C VAL A 508 -36.47 -29.72 9.47
N PRO A 509 -35.58 -30.10 10.41
CA PRO A 509 -35.74 -31.33 11.19
C PRO A 509 -36.80 -31.18 12.29
N ALA A 510 -37.73 -32.14 12.35
CA ALA A 510 -38.78 -32.20 13.36
C ALA A 510 -38.24 -32.78 14.69
N HIS A 511 -38.44 -32.06 15.79
CA HIS A 511 -38.35 -32.60 17.15
C HIS A 511 -39.60 -33.45 17.45
N GLY A 512 -39.42 -34.78 17.54
CA GLY A 512 -40.42 -35.70 18.07
C GLY A 512 -39.97 -36.25 19.42
N GLY A 513 -40.66 -35.84 20.49
CA GLY A 513 -40.45 -36.35 21.83
C GLY A 513 -40.96 -37.79 22.00
N SER A 514 -40.27 -38.56 22.83
CA SER A 514 -40.69 -39.87 23.31
C SER A 514 -41.08 -39.79 24.79
N SER A 515 -42.31 -40.18 25.10
CA SER A 515 -42.72 -40.68 26.41
C SER A 515 -43.85 -41.68 26.22
N GLN A 516 -43.48 -42.96 26.07
CA GLN A 516 -43.87 -44.12 26.88
C GLN A 516 -43.37 -45.40 26.23
#